data_AF-A0A957ZKS9-F1
#
_entry.id   AF-A0A957ZKS9-F1
#
_cell.length_a   1.000
_cell.length_b   1.000
_cell.length_c   1.000
_cell.angle_alpha   90.00
_cell.angle_beta   90.00
_cell.angle_gamma   90.00
#
_symmetry.space_group_name_H-M   'P 1'
#
loop_
_entity.id
_entity.type
_entity.pdbx_description
1 polymer ?
#
loop_
_entity_poly.entity_id
_entity_poly.type
_entity_poly.pdbx_seq_one_letter_code
_entity_poly.pdbx_strand_id
1 'polypeptide(L)'
;MSLKLDTYDGLLERAVLALYLQWPYLPRRATLPTLETLRKSLAAELAGMTDSPDHARFQTAARDFAGAALVLPGVRAIAGADLGKLIAAAESRPGVRTAVLISNAAVTPERVRDLVTMLEADDPPAFAIRRRFYRSSMLPQAWDDIRPAVETLLDRLPADARTEVESIDRDLQSALDNTTRFDVRPYEAALLRLEAIPGVAAALADRFVRWKSVEKEKTLAVANPRGSESMPESAAAPPMVELVAADALVAPPPEMETVEVNFHTDVKFPARLQRNKVEWLVVRLRLEEPAETMASGLVAVEFTQQGNEPPPPEYLTVRVLASDFDEETRVWERTITVHHDRDSDPAVFLLKAAELGKKRITIDFEHKG
;
A
#
# COMPACT_ATOMS: atom_id res chain seq x y z
N MET A 1 22.84 18.07 -8.93
CA MET A 1 21.45 17.95 -8.42
C MET A 1 20.65 19.10 -9.01
N SER A 2 19.73 18.82 -9.94
CA SER A 2 18.82 19.85 -10.46
C SER A 2 17.72 20.06 -9.42
N LEU A 3 17.60 21.26 -8.86
CA LEU A 3 16.47 21.65 -8.00
C LEU A 3 15.23 21.67 -8.89
N LYS A 4 14.47 20.57 -8.90
CA LYS A 4 13.19 20.50 -9.61
C LYS A 4 12.19 21.34 -8.81
N LEU A 5 11.89 22.53 -9.30
CA LEU A 5 10.88 23.42 -8.72
C LEU A 5 9.50 22.75 -8.84
N ASP A 6 8.71 22.78 -7.78
CA ASP A 6 7.31 22.37 -7.82
C ASP A 6 6.55 23.31 -8.79
N THR A 7 5.64 22.79 -9.62
CA THR A 7 4.72 23.59 -10.45
C THR A 7 3.36 23.72 -9.76
N TYR A 8 2.59 24.75 -10.11
CA TYR A 8 1.27 24.99 -9.50
C TYR A 8 0.29 23.83 -9.75
N ASP A 9 0.25 23.33 -10.98
CA ASP A 9 -0.57 22.19 -11.39
C ASP A 9 -0.10 20.88 -10.74
N GLY A 10 1.22 20.70 -10.57
CA GLY A 10 1.78 19.54 -9.87
C GLY A 10 1.47 19.52 -8.38
N LEU A 11 1.47 20.69 -7.73
CA LEU A 11 1.07 20.83 -6.33
C LEU A 11 -0.41 20.53 -6.13
N LEU A 12 -1.27 21.04 -7.01
CA LEU A 12 -2.70 20.77 -6.98
C LEU A 12 -2.97 19.27 -7.16
N GLU A 13 -2.38 18.64 -8.18
CA GLU A 13 -2.52 17.20 -8.41
C GLU A 13 -2.07 16.38 -7.19
N ARG A 14 -0.89 16.68 -6.64
CA ARG A 14 -0.34 15.96 -5.49
C ARG A 14 -1.24 16.08 -4.26
N ALA A 15 -1.73 17.28 -3.97
CA ALA A 15 -2.64 17.52 -2.86
C ALA A 15 -3.97 16.78 -3.02
N VAL A 16 -4.58 16.84 -4.21
CA VAL A 16 -5.86 16.17 -4.50
C VAL A 16 -5.71 14.65 -4.44
N LEU A 17 -4.65 14.09 -5.04
CA LEU A 17 -4.38 12.64 -4.97
C LEU A 17 -4.14 12.16 -3.54
N ALA A 18 -3.46 12.95 -2.69
CA ALA A 18 -3.29 12.62 -1.28
C ALA A 18 -4.64 12.56 -0.54
N LEU A 19 -5.55 13.51 -0.83
CA LEU A 19 -6.91 13.49 -0.28
C LEU A 19 -7.72 12.31 -0.78
N TYR A 20 -7.60 11.94 -2.05
CA TYR A 20 -8.30 10.79 -2.63
C TYR A 20 -7.89 9.46 -1.97
N LEU A 21 -6.62 9.28 -1.66
CA LEU A 21 -6.14 8.08 -0.96
C LEU A 21 -6.67 7.97 0.48
N GLN A 22 -6.94 9.11 1.11
CA GLN A 22 -7.45 9.18 2.48
C GLN A 22 -8.96 9.43 2.54
N TRP A 23 -9.63 9.46 1.39
CA TRP A 23 -11.06 9.74 1.26
C TRP A 23 -11.95 8.85 2.15
N PRO A 24 -11.69 7.53 2.28
CA PRO A 24 -12.51 6.66 3.14
C PRO A 24 -12.43 7.03 4.64
N TYR A 25 -11.33 7.68 5.05
CA TYR A 25 -11.03 8.03 6.44
C TYR A 25 -11.41 9.47 6.79
N LEU A 26 -11.80 10.29 5.80
CA LEU A 26 -12.26 11.65 6.05
C LEU A 26 -13.65 11.66 6.72
N PRO A 27 -13.95 12.68 7.57
CA PRO A 27 -15.25 12.79 8.23
C PRO A 27 -16.43 12.81 7.24
N ARG A 28 -17.26 11.76 7.26
CA ARG A 28 -18.34 11.55 6.28
C ARG A 28 -19.41 12.63 6.24
N ARG A 29 -19.72 13.28 7.36
CA ARG A 29 -20.78 14.30 7.45
C ARG A 29 -20.26 15.72 7.33
N ALA A 30 -19.08 16.00 7.87
CA ALA A 30 -18.54 17.35 7.98
C ALA A 30 -17.56 17.72 6.86
N THR A 31 -16.88 16.74 6.26
CA THR A 31 -15.80 16.99 5.29
C THR A 31 -16.18 16.50 3.90
N LEU A 32 -16.57 15.23 3.73
CA LEU A 32 -16.75 14.63 2.41
C LEU A 32 -17.74 15.35 1.50
N PRO A 33 -18.97 15.73 1.92
CA PRO A 33 -19.93 16.39 1.04
C PRO A 33 -19.44 17.75 0.55
N THR A 34 -18.79 18.51 1.43
CA THR A 34 -18.23 19.83 1.09
C THR A 34 -17.02 19.69 0.19
N LEU A 35 -16.11 18.76 0.50
CA LEU A 35 -14.93 18.51 -0.32
C LEU A 35 -15.31 18.03 -1.74
N GLU A 36 -16.31 17.17 -1.85
CA GLU A 36 -16.89 16.73 -3.12
C GLU A 36 -17.46 17.90 -3.93
N THR A 37 -18.17 18.82 -3.26
CA THR A 37 -18.69 20.03 -3.91
C THR A 37 -17.58 20.94 -4.40
N LEU A 38 -16.55 21.18 -3.57
CA LEU A 38 -15.38 21.98 -3.93
C LEU A 38 -14.63 21.38 -5.13
N ARG A 39 -14.45 20.05 -5.13
CA ARG A 39 -13.81 19.29 -6.21
C ARG A 39 -14.56 19.46 -7.53
N LYS A 40 -15.89 19.28 -7.53
CA LYS A 40 -16.74 19.46 -8.71
C LYS A 40 -16.79 20.91 -9.19
N SER A 41 -16.81 21.87 -8.27
CA SER A 41 -16.76 23.30 -8.62
C SER A 41 -15.44 23.66 -9.30
N LEU A 42 -14.31 23.16 -8.77
CA LEU A 42 -13.00 23.35 -9.39
C LEU A 42 -12.94 22.70 -10.76
N ALA A 43 -13.46 21.47 -10.91
CA ALA A 43 -13.54 20.79 -12.21
C ALA A 43 -14.27 21.65 -13.26
N ALA A 44 -15.46 22.15 -12.91
CA ALA A 44 -16.25 22.99 -13.81
C ALA A 44 -15.52 24.30 -14.18
N GLU A 45 -14.82 24.92 -13.23
CA GLU A 45 -14.02 26.11 -13.50
C GLU A 45 -12.86 25.80 -14.45
N LEU A 46 -12.12 24.71 -14.22
CA LEU A 46 -11.02 24.26 -15.07
C LEU A 46 -11.51 23.86 -16.47
N ALA A 47 -12.68 23.22 -16.58
CA ALA A 47 -13.27 22.83 -17.86
C ALA A 47 -13.52 24.04 -18.77
N GLY A 48 -13.85 25.20 -18.20
CA GLY A 48 -13.99 26.46 -18.93
C GLY A 48 -12.68 27.06 -19.46
N MET A 49 -11.52 26.47 -19.14
CA MET A 49 -10.19 26.92 -19.56
C MET A 49 -9.46 25.90 -20.45
N THR A 50 -10.12 24.82 -20.83
CA THR A 50 -9.51 23.66 -21.49
C THR A 50 -8.87 23.97 -22.85
N ASP A 51 -9.49 24.85 -23.64
CA ASP A 51 -9.02 25.18 -24.99
C ASP A 51 -7.97 26.30 -25.00
N SER A 52 -8.03 27.20 -24.02
CA SER A 52 -7.14 28.35 -23.89
C SER A 52 -6.85 28.61 -22.41
N PRO A 53 -5.87 27.92 -21.80
CA PRO A 53 -5.59 28.05 -20.39
C PRO A 53 -5.11 29.45 -20.01
N ASP A 54 -5.86 30.09 -19.12
CA ASP A 54 -5.43 31.31 -18.44
C ASP A 54 -4.71 30.94 -17.15
N HIS A 55 -3.41 31.20 -17.09
CA HIS A 55 -2.57 30.86 -15.96
C HIS A 55 -2.97 31.59 -14.67
N ALA A 56 -3.37 32.87 -14.75
CA ALA A 56 -3.75 33.64 -13.57
C ALA A 56 -5.09 33.17 -13.00
N ARG A 57 -6.03 32.86 -13.89
CA ARG A 57 -7.31 32.27 -13.52
C ARG A 57 -7.14 30.87 -12.92
N PHE A 58 -6.28 30.03 -13.51
CA PHE A 58 -5.94 28.73 -12.95
C PHE A 58 -5.36 28.83 -11.52
N GLN A 59 -4.39 29.74 -11.30
CA GLN A 59 -3.79 29.93 -9.99
C GLN A 59 -4.83 30.40 -8.94
N THR A 60 -5.74 31.27 -9.35
CA THR A 60 -6.83 31.76 -8.48
C THR A 60 -7.78 30.62 -8.10
N ALA A 61 -8.25 29.83 -9.08
CA ALA A 61 -9.11 28.67 -8.84
C ALA A 61 -8.46 27.65 -7.89
N ALA A 62 -7.19 27.32 -8.13
CA ALA A 62 -6.43 26.39 -7.29
C ALA A 62 -6.22 26.91 -5.86
N ARG A 63 -5.98 28.23 -5.71
CA ARG A 63 -5.85 28.89 -4.40
C ARG A 63 -7.17 28.86 -3.63
N ASP A 64 -8.27 29.21 -4.28
CA ASP A 64 -9.58 29.30 -3.64
C ASP A 64 -10.05 27.91 -3.18
N PHE A 65 -9.84 26.89 -4.02
CA PHE A 65 -10.00 25.49 -3.62
C PHE A 65 -9.14 25.13 -2.40
N ALA A 66 -7.84 25.45 -2.42
CA ALA A 66 -6.93 25.14 -1.32
C ALA A 66 -7.33 25.84 -0.01
N GLY A 67 -7.74 27.11 -0.09
CA GLY A 67 -8.23 27.89 1.04
C GLY A 67 -9.48 27.27 1.66
N ALA A 68 -10.47 26.96 0.84
CA ALA A 68 -11.72 26.34 1.29
C ALA A 68 -11.50 24.93 1.86
N ALA A 69 -10.68 24.11 1.19
CA ALA A 69 -10.40 22.74 1.61
C ALA A 69 -9.67 22.68 2.97
N LEU A 70 -8.70 23.58 3.21
CA LEU A 70 -7.91 23.58 4.45
C LEU A 70 -8.71 23.89 5.72
N VAL A 71 -9.89 24.49 5.58
CA VAL A 71 -10.80 24.74 6.71
C VAL A 71 -11.55 23.47 7.11
N LEU A 72 -11.63 22.47 6.24
CA LEU A 72 -12.38 21.24 6.51
C LEU A 72 -11.61 20.33 7.49
N PRO A 73 -12.33 19.67 8.43
CA PRO A 73 -11.72 18.72 9.37
C PRO A 73 -10.96 17.59 8.66
N GLY A 74 -9.76 17.28 9.13
CA GLY A 74 -8.91 16.20 8.60
C GLY A 74 -8.06 16.56 7.39
N VAL A 75 -8.45 17.55 6.58
CA VAL A 75 -7.74 17.91 5.33
C VAL A 75 -6.32 18.41 5.60
N ARG A 76 -6.12 19.23 6.63
CA ARG A 76 -4.80 19.78 6.97
C ARG A 76 -3.77 18.69 7.33
N ALA A 77 -4.19 17.62 8.00
CA ALA A 77 -3.30 16.51 8.36
C ALA A 77 -2.81 15.74 7.12
N ILE A 78 -3.60 15.71 6.05
CA ILE A 78 -3.33 14.91 4.85
C ILE A 78 -2.59 15.72 3.79
N ALA A 79 -3.13 16.90 3.44
CA ALA A 79 -2.66 17.70 2.30
C ALA A 79 -2.22 19.13 2.72
N GLY A 80 -2.09 19.39 4.02
CA GLY A 80 -1.81 20.72 4.57
C GLY A 80 -0.59 21.42 3.99
N ALA A 81 0.50 20.66 3.79
CA ALA A 81 1.75 21.19 3.28
C ALA A 81 1.63 21.70 1.84
N ASP A 82 1.05 20.90 0.94
CA ASP A 82 0.95 21.26 -0.48
C ASP A 82 -0.15 22.29 -0.73
N LEU A 83 -1.31 22.19 -0.06
CA LEU A 83 -2.36 23.21 -0.14
C LEU A 83 -1.87 24.56 0.44
N GLY A 84 -1.09 24.52 1.53
CA GLY A 84 -0.48 25.73 2.10
C GLY A 84 0.50 26.41 1.13
N LYS A 85 1.29 25.63 0.37
CA LYS A 85 2.16 26.16 -0.69
C LYS A 85 1.35 26.84 -1.81
N LEU A 86 0.23 26.25 -2.24
CA LEU A 86 -0.66 26.86 -3.26
C LEU A 86 -1.21 28.21 -2.82
N ILE A 87 -1.52 28.39 -1.53
CA ILE A 87 -1.97 29.67 -1.00
C ILE A 87 -0.81 30.67 -0.93
N ALA A 88 0.33 30.24 -0.37
CA ALA A 88 1.49 31.11 -0.16
C ALA A 88 2.10 31.62 -1.49
N ALA A 89 2.04 30.82 -2.55
CA ALA A 89 2.61 31.16 -3.85
C ALA A 89 1.89 32.34 -4.52
N ALA A 90 0.56 32.41 -4.37
CA ALA A 90 -0.27 33.50 -4.88
C ALA A 90 -0.12 34.81 -4.08
N GLU A 91 0.51 34.76 -2.90
CA GLU A 91 0.74 35.94 -2.03
C GLU A 91 2.12 36.55 -2.18
N SER A 92 2.89 36.19 -3.22
CA SER A 92 4.21 36.77 -3.48
C SER A 92 4.11 38.28 -3.74
N ARG A 93 4.11 39.06 -2.64
CA ARG A 93 4.17 40.51 -2.63
C ARG A 93 5.58 40.96 -2.98
N PRO A 94 5.76 42.02 -3.78
CA PRO A 94 7.07 42.59 -4.03
C PRO A 94 7.71 43.00 -2.68
N GLY A 95 8.85 42.40 -2.34
CA GLY A 95 9.64 42.71 -1.14
C GLY A 95 9.58 41.67 0.00
N VAL A 96 8.70 40.66 -0.07
CA VAL A 96 8.67 39.54 0.89
C VAL A 96 9.26 38.31 0.23
N ARG A 97 10.40 37.81 0.73
CA ARG A 97 10.95 36.51 0.30
C ARG A 97 10.06 35.40 0.86
N THR A 98 8.98 35.05 0.16
CA THR A 98 8.30 33.77 0.35
C THR A 98 9.29 32.66 0.01
N ALA A 99 9.58 31.79 0.98
CA ALA A 99 10.57 30.71 0.86
C ALA A 99 10.15 29.57 -0.09
N VAL A 100 8.95 29.67 -0.69
CA VAL A 100 8.39 28.64 -1.58
C VAL A 100 8.66 29.04 -3.02
N LEU A 101 9.69 28.44 -3.61
CA LEU A 101 10.00 28.60 -5.02
C LEU A 101 9.10 27.64 -5.84
N ILE A 102 8.06 28.17 -6.44
CA ILE A 102 7.20 27.46 -7.40
C ILE A 102 7.45 28.02 -8.79
N SER A 103 7.50 27.13 -9.77
CA SER A 103 7.63 27.53 -11.17
C SER A 103 6.32 28.15 -11.66
N ASN A 104 6.39 29.35 -12.24
CA ASN A 104 5.30 30.01 -12.97
C ASN A 104 5.20 29.52 -14.43
N ALA A 105 5.53 28.24 -14.66
CA ALA A 105 5.34 27.64 -15.98
C ALA A 105 3.85 27.68 -16.35
N ALA A 106 3.55 28.14 -17.56
CA ALA A 106 2.18 28.14 -18.07
C ALA A 106 1.63 26.70 -18.07
N VAL A 107 0.36 26.55 -17.66
CA VAL A 107 -0.32 25.26 -17.68
C VAL A 107 -0.76 24.96 -19.12
N THR A 108 -0.51 23.74 -19.60
CA THR A 108 -0.89 23.36 -20.96
C THR A 108 -2.37 22.94 -21.03
N PRO A 109 -3.02 23.04 -22.20
CA PRO A 109 -4.38 22.54 -22.42
C PRO A 109 -4.55 21.08 -21.99
N GLU A 110 -3.58 20.23 -22.35
CA GLU A 110 -3.55 18.80 -22.00
C GLU A 110 -3.55 18.62 -20.49
N ARG A 111 -2.76 19.43 -19.79
CA ARG A 111 -2.65 19.36 -18.35
C ARG A 111 -3.94 19.79 -17.65
N VAL A 112 -4.63 20.80 -18.18
CA VAL A 112 -5.96 21.19 -17.67
C VAL A 112 -6.97 20.05 -17.87
N ARG A 113 -6.99 19.40 -19.05
CA ARG A 113 -7.86 18.23 -19.31
C ARG A 113 -7.62 17.10 -18.31
N ASP A 114 -6.35 16.77 -18.06
CA ASP A 114 -5.97 15.71 -17.12
C ASP A 114 -6.47 16.01 -15.70
N LEU A 115 -6.34 17.27 -15.26
CA LEU A 115 -6.82 17.70 -13.94
C LEU A 115 -8.35 17.68 -13.86
N VAL A 116 -9.06 18.11 -14.91
CA VAL A 116 -10.53 18.01 -14.98
C VAL A 116 -10.96 16.55 -14.87
N THR A 117 -10.35 15.64 -15.64
CA THR A 117 -10.66 14.20 -15.58
C THR A 117 -10.44 13.64 -14.18
N MET A 118 -9.35 14.02 -13.50
CA MET A 118 -9.11 13.64 -12.11
C MET A 118 -10.17 14.20 -11.16
N LEU A 119 -10.52 15.48 -11.31
CA LEU A 119 -11.48 16.17 -10.45
C LEU A 119 -12.94 15.78 -10.73
N GLU A 120 -13.23 15.08 -11.83
CA GLU A 120 -14.58 14.57 -12.15
C GLU A 120 -14.76 13.09 -11.80
N ALA A 121 -13.69 12.38 -11.44
CA ALA A 121 -13.74 10.95 -11.13
C ALA A 121 -14.86 10.59 -10.14
N ASP A 122 -15.66 9.56 -10.48
CA ASP A 122 -16.77 9.10 -9.63
C ASP A 122 -16.30 8.36 -8.37
N ASP A 123 -15.16 7.68 -8.46
CA ASP A 123 -14.48 6.98 -7.35
C ASP A 123 -13.08 7.59 -7.14
N PRO A 124 -12.96 8.59 -6.24
CA PRO A 124 -11.69 9.25 -5.98
C PRO A 124 -10.58 8.30 -5.48
N PRO A 125 -10.82 7.40 -4.49
CA PRO A 125 -9.84 6.37 -4.11
C PRO A 125 -9.35 5.53 -5.29
N ALA A 126 -10.27 4.97 -6.09
CA ALA A 126 -9.89 4.13 -7.21
C ALA A 126 -9.06 4.91 -8.24
N PHE A 127 -9.42 6.17 -8.51
CA PHE A 127 -8.64 7.02 -9.41
C PHE A 127 -7.20 7.18 -8.94
N ALA A 128 -6.99 7.50 -7.66
CA ALA A 128 -5.66 7.73 -7.10
C ALA A 128 -4.81 6.44 -7.03
N ILE A 129 -5.44 5.29 -6.81
CA ILE A 129 -4.77 3.98 -6.83
C ILE A 129 -4.35 3.61 -8.26
N ARG A 130 -5.22 3.79 -9.26
CA ARG A 130 -4.95 3.47 -10.68
C ARG A 130 -3.87 4.35 -11.30
N ARG A 131 -3.64 5.56 -10.77
CA ARG A 131 -2.53 6.43 -11.18
C ARG A 131 -1.14 5.93 -10.75
N ARG A 132 -1.06 4.86 -9.95
CA ARG A 132 0.19 4.26 -9.48
C ARG A 132 0.45 2.91 -10.14
N PHE A 133 1.70 2.51 -10.19
CA PHE A 133 2.14 1.25 -10.80
C PHE A 133 2.38 0.20 -9.75
N TYR A 134 1.99 -1.04 -10.01
CA TYR A 134 2.42 -2.15 -9.16
C TYR A 134 3.93 -2.34 -9.21
N ARG A 135 4.51 -2.72 -8.07
CA ARG A 135 5.91 -3.14 -8.01
C ARG A 135 6.02 -4.53 -8.63
N SER A 136 6.59 -4.57 -9.84
CA SER A 136 6.68 -5.76 -10.67
C SER A 136 7.34 -6.95 -9.98
N SER A 137 8.31 -6.66 -9.10
CA SER A 137 9.04 -7.65 -8.31
C SER A 137 8.25 -8.29 -7.17
N MET A 138 7.09 -7.72 -6.78
CA MET A 138 6.33 -8.09 -5.59
C MET A 138 4.88 -8.48 -5.90
N LEU A 139 4.56 -8.78 -7.16
CA LEU A 139 3.18 -9.05 -7.60
C LEU A 139 2.53 -10.26 -6.91
N PRO A 140 3.23 -11.41 -6.72
CA PRO A 140 2.66 -12.52 -5.96
C PRO A 140 2.36 -12.15 -4.50
N GLN A 141 3.26 -11.42 -3.83
CA GLN A 141 3.07 -10.99 -2.45
C GLN A 141 1.92 -9.97 -2.32
N ALA A 142 1.77 -9.10 -3.32
CA ALA A 142 0.65 -8.18 -3.37
C ALA A 142 -0.69 -8.93 -3.50
N TRP A 143 -0.72 -9.99 -4.30
CA TRP A 143 -1.88 -10.87 -4.42
C TRP A 143 -2.20 -11.57 -3.09
N ASP A 144 -1.20 -12.16 -2.44
CA ASP A 144 -1.36 -12.86 -1.16
C ASP A 144 -1.82 -11.95 -0.02
N ASP A 145 -1.49 -10.66 -0.05
CA ASP A 145 -1.97 -9.67 0.93
C ASP A 145 -3.37 -9.13 0.61
N ILE A 146 -3.65 -8.83 -0.67
CA ILE A 146 -4.89 -8.16 -1.08
C ILE A 146 -6.05 -9.14 -1.19
N ARG A 147 -5.86 -10.30 -1.82
CA ARG A 147 -6.97 -11.23 -2.14
C ARG A 147 -7.71 -11.73 -0.88
N PRO A 148 -7.04 -12.14 0.21
CA PRO A 148 -7.75 -12.51 1.44
C PRO A 148 -8.48 -11.33 2.08
N ALA A 149 -7.93 -10.11 1.97
CA ALA A 149 -8.62 -8.92 2.47
C ALA A 149 -9.89 -8.61 1.69
N VAL A 150 -9.93 -8.86 0.37
CA VAL A 150 -11.13 -8.74 -0.46
C VAL A 150 -12.21 -9.72 0.02
N GLU A 151 -11.84 -10.94 0.41
CA GLU A 151 -12.79 -11.95 0.91
C GLU A 151 -13.62 -11.42 2.09
N THR A 152 -12.97 -10.74 3.03
CA THR A 152 -13.63 -10.16 4.22
C THR A 152 -14.65 -9.06 3.90
N LEU A 153 -14.65 -8.55 2.66
CA LEU A 153 -15.52 -7.47 2.21
C LEU A 153 -16.68 -7.97 1.35
N LEU A 154 -16.64 -9.20 0.83
CA LEU A 154 -17.60 -9.69 -0.17
C LEU A 154 -19.06 -9.55 0.27
N ASP A 155 -19.37 -9.79 1.55
CA ASP A 155 -20.74 -9.69 2.07
C ASP A 155 -21.28 -8.24 2.10
N ARG A 156 -20.41 -7.24 1.95
CA ARG A 156 -20.76 -5.81 1.95
C ARG A 156 -20.68 -5.19 0.54
N LEU A 157 -20.23 -5.94 -0.45
CA LEU A 157 -20.07 -5.50 -1.83
C LEU A 157 -21.30 -5.86 -2.67
N PRO A 158 -21.41 -5.34 -3.91
CA PRO A 158 -22.45 -5.73 -4.84
C PRO A 158 -22.55 -7.25 -5.05
N ALA A 159 -23.75 -7.77 -5.34
CA ALA A 159 -24.02 -9.21 -5.39
C ALA A 159 -23.20 -9.95 -6.46
N ASP A 160 -22.79 -9.25 -7.51
CA ASP A 160 -21.92 -9.73 -8.58
C ASP A 160 -20.42 -9.77 -8.20
N ALA A 161 -20.00 -9.03 -7.17
CA ALA A 161 -18.59 -8.95 -6.78
C ALA A 161 -17.99 -10.32 -6.42
N ARG A 162 -18.76 -11.21 -5.77
CA ARG A 162 -18.30 -12.58 -5.46
C ARG A 162 -18.01 -13.37 -6.74
N THR A 163 -18.93 -13.33 -7.70
CA THR A 163 -18.78 -14.00 -9.00
C THR A 163 -17.58 -13.44 -9.78
N GLU A 164 -17.37 -12.12 -9.74
CA GLU A 164 -16.21 -11.49 -10.39
C GLU A 164 -14.89 -11.93 -9.76
N VAL A 165 -14.80 -11.95 -8.43
CA VAL A 165 -13.60 -12.39 -7.71
C VAL A 165 -13.29 -13.86 -8.01
N GLU A 166 -14.30 -14.74 -7.96
CA GLU A 166 -14.13 -16.16 -8.33
C GLU A 166 -13.67 -16.33 -9.79
N SER A 167 -14.14 -15.48 -10.71
CA SER A 167 -13.65 -15.48 -12.09
C SER A 167 -12.18 -15.04 -12.16
N ILE A 168 -11.78 -14.02 -11.40
CA ILE A 168 -10.39 -13.56 -11.37
C ILE A 168 -9.48 -14.67 -10.84
N ASP A 169 -9.88 -15.35 -9.76
CA ASP A 169 -9.11 -16.46 -9.17
C ASP A 169 -8.91 -17.59 -10.18
N ARG A 170 -9.98 -17.97 -10.89
CA ARG A 170 -9.95 -19.02 -11.92
C ARG A 170 -9.06 -18.63 -13.10
N ASP A 171 -9.17 -17.39 -13.58
CA ASP A 171 -8.37 -16.90 -14.71
C ASP A 171 -6.89 -16.79 -14.34
N LEU A 172 -6.58 -16.37 -13.10
CA LEU A 172 -5.23 -16.35 -12.59
C LEU A 172 -4.65 -17.76 -12.51
N GLN A 173 -5.36 -18.71 -11.90
CA GLN A 173 -4.89 -20.09 -11.79
C GLN A 173 -4.66 -20.70 -13.17
N SER A 174 -5.60 -20.51 -14.10
CA SER A 174 -5.46 -20.99 -15.47
C SER A 174 -4.25 -20.37 -16.19
N ALA A 175 -3.98 -19.08 -15.97
CA ALA A 175 -2.80 -18.44 -16.54
C ALA A 175 -1.49 -18.98 -15.94
N LEU A 176 -1.45 -19.24 -14.63
CA LEU A 176 -0.29 -19.82 -13.95
C LEU A 176 -0.03 -21.26 -14.41
N ASP A 177 -1.07 -22.09 -14.52
CA ASP A 177 -0.97 -23.48 -14.98
C ASP A 177 -0.45 -23.58 -16.42
N ASN A 178 -0.81 -22.61 -17.27
CA ASN A 178 -0.37 -22.56 -18.67
C ASN A 178 1.03 -21.93 -18.85
N THR A 179 1.67 -21.47 -17.77
CA THR A 179 2.98 -20.81 -17.85
C THR A 179 4.10 -21.77 -17.46
N THR A 180 5.04 -22.01 -18.38
CA THR A 180 6.20 -22.90 -18.18
C THR A 180 7.41 -22.23 -17.52
N ARG A 181 7.37 -20.91 -17.31
CA ARG A 181 8.40 -20.12 -16.61
C ARG A 181 7.74 -19.33 -15.48
N PHE A 182 8.54 -18.84 -14.53
CA PHE A 182 8.03 -17.93 -13.48
C PHE A 182 7.64 -16.58 -14.11
N ASP A 183 6.43 -16.48 -14.65
CA ASP A 183 5.83 -15.25 -15.16
C ASP A 183 4.93 -14.64 -14.10
N VAL A 184 5.24 -13.41 -13.69
CA VAL A 184 4.48 -12.68 -12.66
C VAL A 184 3.39 -11.79 -13.27
N ARG A 185 3.34 -11.63 -14.60
CA ARG A 185 2.34 -10.78 -15.28
C ARG A 185 0.88 -11.20 -15.04
N PRO A 186 0.52 -12.48 -14.91
CA PRO A 186 -0.85 -12.88 -14.56
C PRO A 186 -1.34 -12.25 -13.25
N TYR A 187 -0.47 -12.12 -12.25
CA TYR A 187 -0.80 -11.47 -10.97
C TYR A 187 -1.11 -9.98 -11.16
N GLU A 188 -0.35 -9.25 -11.99
CA GLU A 188 -0.65 -7.84 -12.28
C GLU A 188 -2.03 -7.68 -12.92
N ALA A 189 -2.37 -8.53 -13.89
CA ALA A 189 -3.68 -8.50 -14.54
C ALA A 189 -4.82 -8.79 -13.55
N ALA A 190 -4.64 -9.79 -12.68
CA ALA A 190 -5.62 -10.17 -11.67
C ALA A 190 -5.81 -9.04 -10.63
N LEU A 191 -4.72 -8.45 -10.15
CA LEU A 191 -4.73 -7.31 -9.23
C LEU A 191 -5.43 -6.08 -9.82
N LEU A 192 -5.16 -5.75 -11.09
CA LEU A 192 -5.84 -4.65 -11.78
C LEU A 192 -7.35 -4.90 -11.92
N ARG A 193 -7.78 -6.15 -12.09
CA ARG A 193 -9.20 -6.51 -12.09
C ARG A 193 -9.83 -6.38 -10.71
N LEU A 194 -9.13 -6.79 -9.64
CA LEU A 194 -9.62 -6.56 -8.27
C LEU A 194 -9.81 -5.06 -7.97
N GLU A 195 -8.93 -4.19 -8.46
CA GLU A 195 -9.08 -2.73 -8.36
C GLU A 195 -10.25 -2.16 -9.17
N ALA A 196 -10.74 -2.91 -10.15
CA ALA A 196 -11.86 -2.50 -10.99
C ALA A 196 -13.21 -2.73 -10.31
N ILE A 197 -13.28 -3.63 -9.32
CA ILE A 197 -14.50 -3.97 -8.61
C ILE A 197 -14.96 -2.77 -7.76
N PRO A 198 -16.21 -2.29 -7.96
CA PRO A 198 -16.73 -1.15 -7.21
C PRO A 198 -16.65 -1.35 -5.69
N GLY A 199 -16.10 -0.37 -4.97
CA GLY A 199 -15.99 -0.38 -3.52
C GLY A 199 -14.76 -1.14 -2.96
N VAL A 200 -14.15 -2.05 -3.71
CA VAL A 200 -12.93 -2.77 -3.27
C VAL A 200 -11.75 -1.81 -3.10
N ALA A 201 -11.49 -0.99 -4.12
CA ALA A 201 -10.40 -0.01 -4.09
C ALA A 201 -10.57 1.02 -2.96
N ALA A 202 -11.81 1.45 -2.69
CA ALA A 202 -12.11 2.36 -1.59
C ALA A 202 -11.93 1.71 -0.21
N ALA A 203 -12.35 0.46 -0.03
CA ALA A 203 -12.24 -0.23 1.24
C ALA A 203 -10.81 -0.66 1.58
N LEU A 204 -9.99 -0.97 0.56
CA LEU A 204 -8.62 -1.47 0.71
C LEU A 204 -7.56 -0.48 0.21
N ALA A 205 -7.86 0.81 0.17
CA ALA A 205 -6.99 1.83 -0.41
C ALA A 205 -5.55 1.77 0.12
N ASP A 206 -5.39 1.67 1.44
CA ASP A 206 -4.08 1.57 2.08
C ASP A 206 -3.30 0.30 1.68
N ARG A 207 -3.99 -0.83 1.49
CA ARG A 207 -3.37 -2.08 1.06
C ARG A 207 -2.90 -2.01 -0.39
N PHE A 208 -3.74 -1.51 -1.31
CA PHE A 208 -3.33 -1.32 -2.70
C PHE A 208 -2.15 -0.35 -2.83
N VAL A 209 -2.17 0.76 -2.10
CA VAL A 209 -1.10 1.76 -2.13
C VAL A 209 0.24 1.20 -1.66
N ARG A 210 0.24 0.29 -0.67
CA ARG A 210 1.46 -0.36 -0.15
C ARG A 210 2.27 -1.06 -1.24
N TRP A 211 1.58 -1.69 -2.19
CA TRP A 211 2.20 -2.47 -3.27
C TRP A 211 2.47 -1.67 -4.54
N LYS A 212 2.16 -0.36 -4.52
CA LYS A 212 2.27 0.51 -5.68
C LYS A 212 3.32 1.62 -5.50
N SER A 213 3.95 2.01 -6.60
CA SER A 213 4.90 3.12 -6.70
C SER A 213 4.36 4.21 -7.62
N VAL A 214 4.83 5.45 -7.41
CA VAL A 214 4.49 6.59 -8.29
C VAL A 214 5.22 6.48 -9.62
N GLU A 215 6.42 5.91 -9.62
CA GLU A 215 7.21 5.66 -10.82
C GLU A 215 7.12 4.19 -11.23
N LYS A 216 7.00 3.95 -12.53
CA LYS A 216 7.05 2.60 -13.08
C LYS A 216 8.48 2.06 -12.92
N GLU A 217 8.62 0.91 -12.27
CA GLU A 217 9.91 0.23 -12.16
C GLU A 217 10.44 -0.06 -13.57
N LYS A 218 11.67 0.37 -13.84
CA LYS A 218 12.38 -0.02 -15.07
C LYS A 218 12.89 -1.44 -14.86
N THR A 219 12.10 -2.43 -15.26
CA THR A 219 12.60 -3.80 -15.38
C THR A 219 13.69 -3.83 -16.46
N LEU A 220 14.93 -4.16 -16.05
CA LEU A 220 15.99 -4.50 -16.97
C LEU A 220 15.56 -5.77 -17.71
N ALA A 221 15.20 -5.63 -18.99
CA ALA A 221 14.83 -6.75 -19.83
C ALA A 221 15.98 -7.75 -19.89
N VAL A 222 15.80 -8.93 -19.28
CA VAL A 222 16.66 -10.08 -19.56
C VAL A 222 16.41 -10.49 -21.00
N ALA A 223 17.50 -10.56 -21.76
CA ALA A 223 17.52 -10.75 -23.21
C ALA A 223 16.70 -11.97 -23.66
N ASN A 224 15.73 -11.74 -24.54
CA ASN A 224 15.14 -12.76 -25.40
C ASN A 224 16.14 -13.13 -26.52
N PRO A 225 16.41 -14.43 -26.76
CA PRO A 225 16.71 -14.89 -28.09
C PRO A 225 15.42 -15.24 -28.83
N ARG A 226 15.42 -14.85 -30.10
CA ARG A 226 14.37 -14.92 -31.12
C ARG A 226 13.85 -16.34 -31.38
N GLY A 227 12.62 -16.41 -31.90
CA GLY A 227 12.08 -17.59 -32.57
C GLY A 227 10.58 -17.47 -32.81
N SER A 228 10.18 -16.59 -33.72
CA SER A 228 8.82 -16.43 -34.22
C SER A 228 8.37 -17.68 -34.99
N GLU A 229 7.13 -18.12 -34.83
CA GLU A 229 6.24 -18.50 -35.95
C GLU A 229 4.80 -18.65 -35.44
N SER A 230 3.85 -18.47 -36.37
CA SER A 230 2.56 -17.82 -36.16
C SER A 230 1.38 -18.65 -36.67
N MET A 231 0.19 -18.43 -36.05
CA MET A 231 -1.19 -18.65 -36.54
C MET A 231 -1.70 -20.11 -36.71
N PRO A 232 -3.03 -20.35 -36.84
CA PRO A 232 -4.18 -19.85 -36.07
C PRO A 232 -5.24 -20.95 -35.74
N GLU A 233 -6.20 -20.62 -34.85
CA GLU A 233 -7.65 -20.90 -34.91
C GLU A 233 -8.20 -22.33 -35.26
N SER A 234 -8.94 -22.92 -34.31
CA SER A 234 -10.37 -23.34 -34.45
C SER A 234 -10.75 -24.72 -33.87
N ALA A 235 -11.70 -24.66 -32.92
CA ALA A 235 -12.82 -25.56 -32.61
C ALA A 235 -12.65 -27.10 -32.56
N ALA A 236 -12.93 -27.69 -31.38
CA ALA A 236 -14.05 -28.63 -31.17
C ALA A 236 -14.07 -29.13 -29.70
N ALA A 237 -15.26 -29.24 -29.11
CA ALA A 237 -15.57 -29.95 -27.86
C ALA A 237 -16.35 -31.26 -28.18
N PRO A 238 -16.80 -32.05 -27.17
CA PRO A 238 -16.13 -33.04 -26.32
C PRO A 238 -16.61 -34.49 -26.66
N PRO A 239 -16.41 -35.52 -25.79
CA PRO A 239 -17.54 -35.93 -24.95
C PRO A 239 -17.21 -36.51 -23.55
N MET A 240 -18.29 -36.63 -22.77
CA MET A 240 -18.48 -37.12 -21.39
C MET A 240 -18.04 -38.56 -21.11
N VAL A 241 -17.70 -38.86 -19.85
CA VAL A 241 -18.07 -40.10 -19.13
C VAL A 241 -18.40 -39.80 -17.66
N GLU A 242 -19.46 -40.48 -17.18
CA GLU A 242 -20.17 -40.41 -15.90
C GLU A 242 -19.48 -41.07 -14.68
N LEU A 243 -19.89 -40.57 -13.49
CA LEU A 243 -20.14 -41.23 -12.18
C LEU A 243 -19.02 -42.04 -11.49
N VAL A 244 -18.73 -41.75 -10.21
CA VAL A 244 -19.17 -42.54 -9.02
C VAL A 244 -19.04 -41.68 -7.75
N ALA A 245 -20.07 -41.71 -6.90
CA ALA A 245 -20.11 -41.13 -5.55
C ALA A 245 -19.38 -42.02 -4.51
N ALA A 246 -18.75 -41.41 -3.50
CA ALA A 246 -18.41 -42.11 -2.27
C ALA A 246 -18.52 -41.18 -1.05
N ASP A 247 -19.38 -41.59 -0.12
CA ASP A 247 -19.47 -41.13 1.26
C ASP A 247 -18.10 -41.12 1.96
N ALA A 248 -17.85 -40.08 2.76
CA ALA A 248 -16.82 -40.11 3.79
C ALA A 248 -17.45 -39.76 5.14
N LEU A 249 -17.33 -40.74 6.05
CA LEU A 249 -17.77 -40.73 7.45
C LEU A 249 -17.10 -39.60 8.24
N VAL A 250 -17.89 -38.90 9.06
CA VAL A 250 -17.45 -37.91 10.03
C VAL A 250 -16.76 -38.60 11.20
N ALA A 251 -15.47 -38.33 11.40
CA ALA A 251 -14.71 -38.70 12.60
C ALA A 251 -15.00 -37.73 13.77
N PRO A 252 -14.90 -38.17 15.04
CA PRO A 252 -15.11 -37.31 16.21
C PRO A 252 -14.02 -36.20 16.29
N PRO A 253 -14.33 -35.04 16.90
CA PRO A 253 -13.40 -33.91 16.97
C PRO A 253 -12.14 -34.24 17.79
N PRO A 254 -10.93 -33.84 17.34
CA PRO A 254 -9.70 -34.04 18.09
C PRO A 254 -9.67 -33.17 19.35
N GLU A 255 -9.13 -33.73 20.44
CA GLU A 255 -8.79 -33.00 21.66
C GLU A 255 -7.72 -31.96 21.33
N MET A 256 -7.98 -30.69 21.67
CA MET A 256 -7.04 -29.58 21.47
C MET A 256 -6.26 -29.36 22.76
N GLU A 257 -4.94 -29.55 22.71
CA GLU A 257 -4.02 -29.27 23.82
C GLU A 257 -3.22 -27.99 23.53
N THR A 258 -2.95 -27.17 24.53
CA THR A 258 -2.11 -25.97 24.40
C THR A 258 -0.72 -26.23 24.97
N VAL A 259 0.32 -25.91 24.20
CA VAL A 259 1.74 -26.08 24.56
C VAL A 259 2.39 -24.71 24.62
N GLU A 260 2.87 -24.31 25.80
CA GLU A 260 3.61 -23.06 25.99
C GLU A 260 5.12 -23.29 25.84
N VAL A 261 5.77 -22.54 24.94
CA VAL A 261 7.22 -22.60 24.71
C VAL A 261 7.85 -21.24 24.98
N ASN A 262 8.92 -21.23 25.78
CA ASN A 262 9.66 -20.01 26.13
C ASN A 262 10.82 -19.78 25.17
N PHE A 263 10.87 -18.62 24.53
CA PHE A 263 11.94 -18.21 23.62
C PHE A 263 12.80 -17.09 24.22
N HIS A 264 14.11 -17.15 23.98
CA HIS A 264 15.05 -16.08 24.25
C HIS A 264 15.03 -15.03 23.14
N THR A 265 15.04 -13.76 23.52
CA THR A 265 15.13 -12.64 22.57
C THR A 265 16.57 -12.42 22.13
N ASP A 266 16.84 -12.45 20.82
CA ASP A 266 18.10 -12.08 20.20
C ASP A 266 17.95 -10.74 19.46
N VAL A 267 18.49 -9.66 20.04
CA VAL A 267 18.53 -8.32 19.45
C VAL A 267 19.93 -7.97 18.98
N LYS A 268 20.07 -7.72 17.67
CA LYS A 268 21.31 -7.24 17.04
C LYS A 268 21.14 -5.82 16.55
N PHE A 269 21.96 -4.92 17.09
CA PHE A 269 22.02 -3.53 16.66
C PHE A 269 23.41 -2.94 16.95
N PRO A 270 23.96 -2.05 16.10
CA PRO A 270 25.27 -1.47 16.35
C PRO A 270 25.26 -0.58 17.61
N ALA A 271 26.24 -0.78 18.50
CA ALA A 271 26.37 0.02 19.72
C ALA A 271 26.73 1.50 19.47
N ARG A 272 27.22 1.83 18.26
CA ARG A 272 27.57 3.20 17.84
C ARG A 272 26.99 3.47 16.47
N LEU A 273 26.29 4.60 16.33
CA LEU A 273 25.54 4.95 15.14
C LEU A 273 26.10 6.22 14.52
N GLN A 274 26.02 6.32 13.20
CA GLN A 274 26.36 7.54 12.47
C GLN A 274 25.09 8.35 12.20
N ARG A 275 25.19 9.67 12.35
CA ARG A 275 24.05 10.58 12.09
C ARG A 275 23.58 10.42 10.64
N ASN A 276 22.27 10.33 10.44
CA ASN A 276 21.62 10.17 9.14
C ASN A 276 22.02 8.91 8.35
N LYS A 277 22.69 7.94 8.97
CA LYS A 277 22.95 6.64 8.36
C LYS A 277 21.89 5.64 8.81
N VAL A 278 21.41 4.83 7.86
CA VAL A 278 20.48 3.73 8.12
C VAL A 278 21.26 2.55 8.67
N GLU A 279 20.83 2.03 9.81
CA GLU A 279 21.39 0.86 10.49
C GLU A 279 20.28 -0.16 10.75
N TRP A 280 20.66 -1.44 10.78
CA TRP A 280 19.69 -2.54 10.81
C TRP A 280 19.51 -3.02 12.24
N LEU A 281 18.29 -2.86 12.77
CA LEU A 281 17.87 -3.50 14.01
C LEU A 281 17.23 -4.83 13.65
N VAL A 282 17.89 -5.93 14.05
CA VAL A 282 17.39 -7.28 13.82
C VAL A 282 16.93 -7.86 15.15
N VAL A 283 15.67 -8.29 15.22
CA VAL A 283 15.05 -8.93 16.37
C VAL A 283 14.64 -10.35 15.98
N ARG A 284 15.01 -11.34 16.79
CA ARG A 284 14.69 -12.74 16.55
C ARG A 284 14.37 -13.45 17.86
N LEU A 285 13.50 -14.45 17.83
CA LEU A 285 13.25 -15.35 18.96
C LEU A 285 14.02 -16.66 18.74
N ARG A 286 14.73 -17.12 19.76
CA ARG A 286 15.56 -18.33 19.73
C ARG A 286 15.20 -19.28 20.85
N LEU A 287 15.32 -20.59 20.60
CA LEU A 287 15.13 -21.61 21.63
C LEU A 287 16.30 -21.65 22.61
N GLU A 288 17.51 -21.40 22.12
CA GLU A 288 18.72 -21.34 22.92
C GLU A 288 19.12 -19.89 23.23
N GLU A 289 19.69 -19.69 24.41
CA GLU A 289 20.16 -18.37 24.84
C GLU A 289 21.28 -17.85 23.93
N PRO A 290 21.12 -16.67 23.29
CA PRO A 290 22.15 -16.13 22.40
C PRO A 290 23.37 -15.63 23.19
N ALA A 291 24.57 -16.01 22.77
CA ALA A 291 25.83 -15.61 23.42
C ALA A 291 26.12 -14.10 23.36
N GLU A 292 25.67 -13.43 22.29
CA GLU A 292 25.82 -11.99 22.10
C GLU A 292 24.46 -11.39 21.74
N THR A 293 23.89 -10.61 22.65
CA THR A 293 22.64 -9.91 22.42
C THR A 293 22.60 -8.56 23.11
N MET A 294 21.91 -7.58 22.52
CA MET A 294 21.80 -6.25 23.10
C MET A 294 20.71 -6.14 24.17
N ALA A 295 19.77 -7.08 24.21
CA ALA A 295 18.69 -7.13 25.18
C ALA A 295 18.35 -8.58 25.51
N SER A 296 18.17 -8.89 26.79
CA SER A 296 17.78 -10.21 27.29
C SER A 296 16.32 -10.18 27.75
N GLY A 297 15.49 -11.04 27.17
CA GLY A 297 14.09 -11.21 27.56
C GLY A 297 13.59 -12.59 27.15
N LEU A 298 12.64 -13.14 27.92
CA LEU A 298 11.93 -14.37 27.60
C LEU A 298 10.54 -14.02 27.09
N VAL A 299 10.13 -14.68 26.01
CA VAL A 299 8.80 -14.56 25.42
C VAL A 299 8.16 -15.94 25.44
N ALA A 300 7.11 -16.10 26.23
CA ALA A 300 6.26 -17.27 26.22
C ALA A 300 5.32 -17.20 25.00
N VAL A 301 5.28 -18.27 24.21
CA VAL A 301 4.37 -18.40 23.07
C VAL A 301 3.55 -19.68 23.25
N GLU A 302 2.23 -19.53 23.21
CA GLU A 302 1.29 -20.64 23.29
C GLU A 302 1.00 -21.19 21.89
N PHE A 303 1.11 -22.50 21.74
CA PHE A 303 0.82 -23.23 20.50
C PHE A 303 -0.37 -24.16 20.71
N THR A 304 -1.29 -24.23 19.74
CA THR A 304 -2.41 -25.18 19.81
C THR A 304 -2.08 -26.46 19.05
N GLN A 305 -2.03 -27.59 19.74
CA GLN A 305 -1.77 -28.90 19.18
C GLN A 305 -3.08 -29.68 18.98
N GLN A 306 -3.24 -30.31 17.81
CA GLN A 306 -4.37 -31.20 17.52
C GLN A 306 -3.87 -32.65 17.44
N GLY A 307 -4.15 -33.43 18.48
CA GLY A 307 -3.67 -34.82 18.57
C GLY A 307 -2.14 -34.94 18.51
N ASN A 308 -1.64 -35.88 17.70
CA ASN A 308 -0.19 -36.19 17.60
C ASN A 308 0.55 -35.39 16.51
N GLU A 309 -0.11 -34.44 15.84
CA GLU A 309 0.56 -33.61 14.83
C GLU A 309 1.35 -32.47 15.47
N PRO A 310 2.52 -32.08 14.93
CA PRO A 310 3.28 -30.94 15.44
C PRO A 310 2.42 -29.67 15.34
N PRO A 311 2.42 -28.80 16.37
CA PRO A 311 1.59 -27.61 16.36
C PRO A 311 1.96 -26.68 15.19
N PRO A 312 0.95 -26.01 14.58
CA PRO A 312 1.17 -25.09 13.49
C PRO A 312 2.03 -23.89 13.96
N PRO A 313 2.70 -23.19 13.03
CA PRO A 313 3.45 -21.99 13.37
C PRO A 313 2.54 -20.87 13.89
N GLU A 314 3.02 -20.16 14.90
CA GLU A 314 2.34 -19.01 15.49
C GLU A 314 2.88 -17.71 14.91
N TYR A 315 2.05 -16.66 14.91
CA TYR A 315 2.42 -15.36 14.37
C TYR A 315 2.47 -14.31 15.48
N LEU A 316 3.66 -13.79 15.74
CA LEU A 316 3.88 -12.72 16.72
C LEU A 316 4.10 -11.39 16.01
N THR A 317 3.51 -10.33 16.55
CA THR A 317 3.79 -8.97 16.10
C THR A 317 4.88 -8.37 16.97
N VAL A 318 6.02 -8.03 16.37
CA VAL A 318 7.12 -7.32 17.01
C VAL A 318 6.91 -5.83 16.80
N ARG A 319 6.71 -5.06 17.87
CA ARG A 319 6.61 -3.61 17.83
C ARG A 319 7.89 -2.97 18.37
N VAL A 320 8.44 -2.01 17.64
CA VAL A 320 9.60 -1.23 18.06
C VAL A 320 9.14 0.19 18.40
N LEU A 321 9.51 0.67 19.58
CA LEU A 321 9.27 2.04 20.01
C LEU A 321 10.62 2.74 20.18
N ALA A 322 10.93 3.68 19.28
CA ALA A 322 12.18 4.43 19.32
C ALA A 322 11.97 5.88 18.87
N SER A 323 11.53 6.74 19.79
CA SER A 323 11.21 8.16 19.52
C SER A 323 12.38 8.97 18.95
N ASP A 324 13.60 8.50 19.18
CA ASP A 324 14.84 9.14 18.78
C ASP A 324 15.33 8.75 17.38
N PHE A 325 14.55 7.92 16.67
CA PHE A 325 14.89 7.32 15.39
C PHE A 325 13.77 7.50 14.37
N ASP A 326 14.14 7.64 13.11
CA ASP A 326 13.25 7.45 11.98
C ASP A 326 13.41 6.01 11.47
N GLU A 327 12.31 5.28 11.30
CA GLU A 327 12.32 4.00 10.59
C GLU A 327 12.11 4.28 9.08
N GLU A 328 13.01 3.80 8.23
CA GLU A 328 13.07 4.16 6.81
C GLU A 328 11.82 3.72 6.04
N THR A 329 11.20 2.61 6.45
CA THR A 329 9.93 2.13 5.89
C THR A 329 8.70 2.73 6.57
N ARG A 330 8.89 3.50 7.65
CA ARG A 330 7.86 4.04 8.57
C ARG A 330 6.97 2.98 9.20
N VAL A 331 7.43 1.74 9.24
CA VAL A 331 6.71 0.61 9.83
C VAL A 331 7.43 0.19 11.10
N TRP A 332 6.75 0.41 12.22
CA TRP A 332 7.25 0.10 13.57
C TRP A 332 6.77 -1.25 14.10
N GLU A 333 6.02 -1.99 13.29
CA GLU A 333 5.43 -3.29 13.65
C GLU A 333 5.70 -4.31 12.54
N ARG A 334 6.19 -5.51 12.90
CA ARG A 334 6.45 -6.59 11.94
C ARG A 334 5.98 -7.93 12.48
N THR A 335 5.28 -8.68 11.66
CA THR A 335 4.91 -10.06 11.99
C THR A 335 6.08 -11.00 11.75
N ILE A 336 6.38 -11.84 12.73
CA ILE A 336 7.35 -12.95 12.61
C ILE A 336 6.62 -14.28 12.74
N THR A 337 7.10 -15.28 12.01
CA THR A 337 6.67 -16.67 12.17
C THR A 337 7.48 -17.31 13.28
N VAL A 338 6.82 -17.89 14.26
CA VAL A 338 7.43 -18.62 15.38
C VAL A 338 7.03 -20.08 15.27
N HIS A 339 8.02 -20.96 15.36
CA HIS A 339 7.83 -22.41 15.33
C HIS A 339 8.19 -22.96 16.69
N HIS A 340 7.46 -23.97 17.16
CA HIS A 340 7.69 -24.58 18.48
C HIS A 340 9.07 -25.25 18.61
N ASP A 341 9.69 -25.67 17.50
CA ASP A 341 10.91 -26.52 17.44
C ASP A 341 12.14 -25.83 16.82
N ARG A 342 12.03 -24.57 16.41
CA ARG A 342 13.14 -23.82 15.80
C ARG A 342 13.05 -22.32 16.04
N ASP A 343 14.17 -21.64 15.83
CA ASP A 343 14.25 -20.17 15.87
C ASP A 343 13.24 -19.52 14.90
N SER A 344 12.72 -18.36 15.29
CA SER A 344 11.78 -17.59 14.48
C SER A 344 12.43 -17.00 13.22
N ASP A 345 11.59 -16.50 12.31
CA ASP A 345 12.05 -15.55 11.30
C ASP A 345 12.53 -14.24 11.96
N PRO A 346 13.52 -13.53 11.40
CA PRO A 346 13.98 -12.26 11.93
C PRO A 346 13.05 -11.10 11.54
N ALA A 347 12.70 -10.23 12.50
CA ALA A 347 12.14 -8.91 12.24
C ALA A 347 13.27 -7.90 12.03
N VAL A 348 13.28 -7.23 10.87
CA VAL A 348 14.34 -6.26 10.50
C VAL A 348 13.77 -4.85 10.37
N PHE A 349 14.23 -3.92 11.21
CA PHE A 349 13.87 -2.51 11.16
C PHE A 349 15.05 -1.67 10.69
N LEU A 350 14.78 -0.68 9.83
CA LEU A 350 15.79 0.19 9.25
C LEU A 350 15.80 1.52 9.99
N LEU A 351 16.62 1.64 11.04
CA LEU A 351 16.62 2.80 11.92
C LEU A 351 17.66 3.84 11.48
N LYS A 352 17.25 5.10 11.45
CA LYS A 352 18.10 6.26 11.16
C LYS A 352 18.05 7.25 12.30
N ALA A 353 19.21 7.57 12.88
CA ALA A 353 19.32 8.57 13.94
C ALA A 353 19.49 9.99 13.36
N ALA A 354 18.54 10.89 13.61
CA ALA A 354 18.64 12.30 13.20
C ALA A 354 19.56 13.13 14.12
N GLU A 355 19.63 12.75 15.39
CA GLU A 355 20.38 13.46 16.45
C GLU A 355 21.40 12.54 17.12
N LEU A 356 22.48 13.12 17.66
CA LEU A 356 23.52 12.40 18.39
C LEU A 356 23.18 12.39 19.89
N GLY A 357 23.44 11.27 20.57
CA GLY A 357 23.20 11.15 22.01
C GLY A 357 22.95 9.70 22.43
N LYS A 358 22.74 9.51 23.74
CA LYS A 358 22.21 8.23 24.24
C LYS A 358 20.75 8.13 23.85
N LYS A 359 20.37 7.03 23.20
CA LYS A 359 19.01 6.76 22.74
C LYS A 359 18.49 5.46 23.33
N ARG A 360 17.18 5.33 23.43
CA ARG A 360 16.51 4.11 23.91
C ARG A 360 15.63 3.54 22.81
N ILE A 361 15.65 2.21 22.69
CA ILE A 361 14.75 1.44 21.83
C ILE A 361 14.04 0.45 22.77
N THR A 362 12.72 0.40 22.69
CA THR A 362 11.91 -0.61 23.36
C THR A 362 11.34 -1.56 22.31
N ILE A 363 11.29 -2.86 22.62
CA ILE A 363 10.76 -3.90 21.76
C ILE A 363 9.65 -4.61 22.53
N ASP A 364 8.45 -4.62 21.96
CA ASP A 364 7.29 -5.32 22.50
C ASP A 364 6.92 -6.49 21.58
N PHE A 365 6.40 -7.57 22.16
CA PHE A 365 5.86 -8.72 21.43
C PHE A 365 4.37 -8.85 21.74
N GLU A 366 3.55 -8.92 20.70
CA GLU A 366 2.11 -9.14 20.81
C GLU A 366 1.76 -10.49 20.14
N HIS A 367 1.26 -11.43 20.94
CA HIS A 367 0.74 -12.71 20.47
C HIS A 367 -0.78 -12.60 20.32
N LYS A 368 -1.32 -12.97 19.16
CA LYS A 368 -2.76 -13.03 18.95
C LYS A 368 -3.27 -14.37 19.50
N GLY A 369 -3.54 -14.40 20.80
CA GLY A 369 -4.34 -15.47 21.41
C GLY A 369 -5.79 -15.43 20.94
#